data_AF-A0A3C0ZVV7-F1
#
_entry.id   AF-A0A3C0ZVV7-F1
#
_cell.length_a   1.000
_cell.length_b   1.000
_cell.length_c   1.000
_cell.angle_alpha   90.00
_cell.angle_beta   90.00
_cell.angle_gamma   90.00
#
_symmetry.space_group_name_H-M   'P 1'
#
loop_
_entity.id
_entity.type
_entity.pdbx_description
1 polymer ?
#
loop_
_entity_poly.entity_id
_entity_poly.type
_entity_poly.pdbx_seq_one_letter_code
_entity_poly.pdbx_strand_id
1 'polypeptide(L)'
;TQGLPRVEELFEARRPKGLAIISEFGGTVTVRDNKKSREVIVTDDETGESKEYPIPYGSRIKVIDGTSIEAGDELTEGSINPHDLLKIKGIRAVQNYLLQEVQKVYRLQGVDICDKHIEVIVRQMLKKIRIENSGDTSFLPGSLVDVLDFEEENERLTQQALVPAEGKQVILGITKAALATNSFLSAASFQETTKVLTDAAIHGRVDPLIGLKENVIIGKLIPAGTGMKRYRTTRLSTDARVRANAAKREQNDENNQPLTKEEIASMVASQNAVPYEEPETGFEQSEGPEDSLFEEFKEEFGIDAPGSPAEQEKETSLDDVDLSGSDVLEPVPESEEEK
;
A
#
# COMPACT_ATOMS: atom_id res chain seq x y z
N THR A 1 -21.53 -10.37 25.86
CA THR A 1 -22.56 -9.45 25.30
C THR A 1 -23.45 -10.26 24.37
N GLN A 2 -24.76 -9.97 24.31
CA GLN A 2 -25.71 -10.67 23.43
C GLN A 2 -26.42 -9.67 22.49
N GLY A 3 -26.88 -10.15 21.34
CA GLY A 3 -27.60 -9.35 20.35
C GLY A 3 -26.73 -8.34 19.60
N LEU A 4 -27.37 -7.27 19.10
CA LEU A 4 -26.72 -6.26 18.25
C LEU A 4 -25.44 -5.63 18.87
N PRO A 5 -25.36 -5.32 20.18
CA PRO A 5 -24.13 -4.79 20.77
C PRO A 5 -22.92 -5.71 20.62
N ARG A 6 -23.14 -7.03 20.55
CA ARG A 6 -22.07 -8.01 20.29
C ARG A 6 -21.57 -7.90 18.86
N VAL A 7 -22.47 -7.70 17.90
CA VAL A 7 -22.10 -7.52 16.48
C VAL A 7 -21.30 -6.23 16.30
N GLU A 8 -21.71 -5.14 16.96
CA GLU A 8 -20.95 -3.88 16.97
C GLU A 8 -19.55 -4.08 17.56
N GLU A 9 -19.43 -4.77 18.69
CA GLU A 9 -18.16 -5.08 19.34
C GLU A 9 -17.20 -5.83 18.39
N LEU A 10 -17.72 -6.81 17.63
CA LEU A 10 -16.97 -7.60 16.65
C LEU A 10 -16.51 -6.73 15.46
N PHE A 11 -17.41 -5.95 14.86
CA PHE A 11 -17.08 -5.11 13.70
C PHE A 11 -16.23 -3.89 14.04
N GLU A 12 -16.24 -3.43 15.29
CA GLU A 12 -15.29 -2.43 15.75
C GLU A 12 -13.95 -3.02 16.20
N ALA A 13 -13.77 -4.35 16.09
CA ALA A 13 -12.59 -5.07 16.54
C ALA A 13 -12.18 -4.66 17.97
N ARG A 14 -13.17 -4.44 18.84
CA ARG A 14 -12.96 -4.02 20.23
C ARG A 14 -12.44 -5.20 21.05
N ARG A 15 -11.62 -4.89 22.06
CA ARG A 15 -11.21 -5.89 23.04
C ARG A 15 -12.42 -6.35 23.87
N PRO A 16 -12.74 -7.66 23.90
CA PRO A 16 -13.90 -8.15 24.62
C PRO A 16 -13.70 -8.07 26.14
N LYS A 17 -14.79 -7.85 26.88
CA LYS A 17 -14.74 -7.78 28.36
C LYS A 17 -14.43 -9.13 29.01
N GLY A 18 -14.97 -10.22 28.46
CA GLY A 18 -14.68 -11.59 28.89
C GLY A 18 -13.67 -12.21 27.95
N LEU A 19 -12.42 -11.77 28.03
CA LEU A 19 -11.34 -12.22 27.14
C LEU A 19 -11.01 -13.69 27.40
N ALA A 20 -11.08 -14.52 26.35
CA ALA A 20 -10.51 -15.86 26.38
C ALA A 20 -8.99 -15.77 26.19
N ILE A 21 -8.26 -16.49 27.03
CA ILE A 21 -6.83 -16.69 26.84
C ILE A 21 -6.65 -17.78 25.80
N ILE A 22 -5.83 -17.50 24.77
CA ILE A 22 -5.48 -18.45 23.72
C ILE A 22 -4.01 -18.82 23.81
N SER A 23 -3.67 -20.04 23.40
CA SER A 23 -2.28 -20.48 23.34
C SER A 23 -1.53 -19.78 22.20
N GLU A 24 -0.24 -19.49 22.36
CA GLU A 24 0.60 -18.90 21.31
C GLU A 24 1.27 -19.97 20.44
N PHE A 25 1.53 -21.14 21.00
CA PHE A 25 2.08 -22.30 20.32
C PHE A 25 1.32 -23.57 20.69
N GLY A 26 1.51 -24.64 19.91
CA GLY A 26 0.90 -25.94 20.16
C GLY A 26 1.72 -26.78 21.12
N GLY A 27 1.09 -27.72 21.81
CA GLY A 27 1.79 -28.61 22.73
C GLY A 27 0.88 -29.25 23.77
N THR A 28 1.50 -29.91 24.75
CA THR A 28 0.82 -30.59 25.85
C THR A 28 0.50 -29.62 26.99
N VAL A 29 -0.77 -29.62 27.41
CA VAL A 29 -1.27 -28.76 28.50
C VAL A 29 -1.01 -29.40 29.86
N THR A 30 -0.48 -28.60 30.80
CA THR A 30 -0.43 -28.93 32.23
C THR A 30 -1.17 -27.86 33.04
N VAL A 31 -2.17 -28.26 33.84
CA VAL A 31 -2.96 -27.32 34.65
C VAL A 31 -2.44 -27.33 36.10
N ARG A 32 -1.94 -26.18 36.58
CA ARG A 32 -1.55 -25.98 37.97
C ARG A 32 -2.60 -25.17 38.72
N ASP A 33 -3.22 -25.78 39.71
CA ASP A 33 -4.22 -25.14 40.58
C ASP A 33 -3.68 -25.03 42.00
N ASN A 34 -3.19 -23.84 42.35
CA ASN A 34 -2.76 -23.50 43.70
C ASN A 34 -3.87 -22.72 44.41
N LYS A 35 -3.92 -22.80 45.75
CA LYS A 35 -4.89 -22.05 46.59
C LYS A 35 -4.93 -20.53 46.36
N LYS A 36 -3.92 -19.95 45.70
CA LYS A 36 -3.78 -18.51 45.42
C LYS A 36 -3.73 -18.15 43.93
N SER A 37 -3.32 -19.06 43.04
CA SER A 37 -3.21 -18.80 41.59
C SER A 37 -3.54 -20.06 40.80
N ARG A 38 -4.20 -19.88 39.65
CA ARG A 38 -4.46 -20.94 38.67
C ARG A 38 -3.69 -20.60 37.41
N GLU A 39 -2.91 -21.54 36.91
CA GLU A 39 -2.04 -21.34 35.76
C GLU A 39 -2.17 -22.53 34.81
N VAL A 40 -2.17 -22.25 33.51
CA VAL A 40 -2.12 -23.27 32.46
C VAL A 40 -0.76 -23.19 31.80
N ILE A 41 -0.03 -24.29 31.77
CA ILE A 41 1.30 -24.37 31.16
C ILE A 41 1.18 -25.16 29.88
N VAL A 42 1.63 -24.58 28.77
CA VAL A 42 1.69 -25.27 27.48
C VAL A 42 3.14 -25.58 27.21
N THR A 43 3.46 -26.85 26.97
CA THR A 43 4.82 -27.30 26.65
C THR A 43 4.83 -27.87 25.24
N ASP A 44 5.68 -27.30 24.40
CA ASP A 44 5.90 -27.78 23.03
C ASP A 44 6.62 -29.13 23.07
N ASP A 45 6.04 -30.13 22.40
CA ASP A 45 6.54 -31.50 22.39
C ASP A 45 7.83 -31.66 21.55
N GLU A 46 8.09 -30.73 20.61
CA GLU A 46 9.25 -30.77 19.71
C GLU A 46 10.42 -29.93 20.25
N THR A 47 10.15 -28.71 20.70
CA THR A 47 11.19 -27.77 21.17
C THR A 47 11.48 -27.90 22.66
N GLY A 48 10.54 -28.44 23.43
CA GLY A 48 10.59 -28.46 24.89
C GLY A 48 10.39 -27.08 25.54
N GLU A 49 10.02 -26.06 24.76
CA GLU A 49 9.69 -24.74 25.29
C GLU A 49 8.36 -24.78 26.03
N SER A 50 8.34 -24.24 27.25
CA SER A 50 7.12 -24.13 28.06
C SER A 50 6.74 -22.68 28.29
N LYS A 51 5.44 -22.38 28.22
CA LYS A 51 4.89 -21.05 28.53
C LYS A 51 3.76 -21.16 29.52
N GLU A 52 3.85 -20.32 30.54
CA GLU A 52 2.87 -20.25 31.63
C GLU A 52 1.84 -19.15 31.35
N TYR A 53 0.56 -19.52 31.39
CA TYR A 53 -0.59 -18.64 31.20
C TYR A 53 -1.32 -18.47 32.53
N PRO A 54 -1.20 -17.31 33.21
CA PRO A 54 -1.93 -17.06 34.44
C PRO A 54 -3.41 -16.88 34.14
N ILE A 55 -4.25 -17.64 34.85
CA ILE A 55 -5.70 -17.63 34.67
C ILE A 55 -6.33 -16.71 35.72
N PRO A 56 -7.02 -15.61 35.30
CA PRO A 56 -7.68 -14.71 36.22
C PRO A 56 -8.70 -15.40 37.10
N TYR A 57 -8.83 -14.91 38.33
CA TYR A 57 -9.82 -15.42 39.28
C TYR A 57 -11.24 -15.22 38.73
N GLY A 58 -11.99 -16.31 38.59
CA GLY A 58 -13.34 -16.33 38.00
C GLY A 58 -13.41 -16.83 36.55
N SER A 59 -12.27 -16.92 35.85
CA SER A 59 -12.23 -17.55 34.52
C SER A 59 -12.34 -19.07 34.62
N ARG A 60 -13.16 -19.66 33.74
CA ARG A 60 -13.31 -21.11 33.64
C ARG A 60 -12.30 -21.65 32.63
N ILE A 61 -11.53 -22.66 33.05
CA ILE A 61 -10.58 -23.35 32.18
C ILE A 61 -11.37 -24.29 31.27
N LYS A 62 -11.13 -24.19 29.96
CA LYS A 62 -11.80 -24.99 28.93
C LYS A 62 -11.01 -26.28 28.63
N VAL A 63 -9.69 -26.23 28.78
CA VAL A 63 -8.76 -27.32 28.51
C VAL A 63 -8.62 -28.28 29.69
N ILE A 64 -8.25 -29.53 29.39
CA ILE A 64 -8.03 -30.59 30.37
C ILE A 64 -6.52 -30.86 30.45
N ASP A 65 -6.06 -31.22 31.64
CA ASP A 65 -4.67 -31.62 31.90
C ASP A 65 -4.26 -32.83 31.03
N GLY A 66 -3.11 -32.74 30.37
CA GLY A 66 -2.60 -33.74 29.44
C GLY A 66 -3.17 -33.70 28.02
N THR A 67 -4.05 -32.76 27.70
CA THR A 67 -4.56 -32.58 26.33
C THR A 67 -3.53 -31.88 25.45
N SER A 68 -3.36 -32.36 24.22
CA SER A 68 -2.58 -31.66 23.19
C SER A 68 -3.46 -30.61 22.49
N ILE A 69 -2.92 -29.41 22.32
CA ILE A 69 -3.61 -28.26 21.70
C ILE A 69 -2.77 -27.65 20.58
N GLU A 70 -3.41 -26.93 19.67
CA GLU A 70 -2.73 -26.17 18.62
C GLU A 70 -2.55 -24.69 19.01
N ALA A 71 -1.60 -24.02 18.32
CA ALA A 71 -1.40 -22.58 18.46
C ALA A 71 -2.70 -21.82 18.17
N GLY A 72 -3.18 -21.02 19.11
CA GLY A 72 -4.39 -20.21 19.03
C GLY A 72 -5.67 -20.89 19.53
N ASP A 73 -5.55 -22.05 20.17
CA ASP A 73 -6.68 -22.69 20.86
C ASP A 73 -7.00 -22.02 22.20
N GLU A 74 -8.28 -22.01 22.56
CA GLU A 74 -8.80 -21.37 23.77
C GLU A 74 -8.47 -22.18 25.04
N LEU A 75 -7.68 -21.60 25.93
CA LEU A 75 -7.37 -22.15 27.25
C LEU A 75 -8.51 -21.91 28.25
N THR A 76 -9.21 -20.78 28.13
CA THR A 76 -10.32 -20.39 29.00
C THR A 76 -11.59 -20.11 28.22
N GLU A 77 -12.74 -20.26 28.87
CA GLU A 77 -14.01 -19.77 28.34
C GLU A 77 -13.97 -18.24 28.16
N GLY A 78 -14.57 -17.75 27.07
CA GLY A 78 -14.65 -16.32 26.81
C GLY A 78 -14.76 -16.02 25.32
N SER A 79 -14.51 -14.76 24.97
CA SER A 79 -14.40 -14.30 23.59
C SER A 79 -12.94 -14.07 23.25
N ILE A 80 -12.51 -14.58 22.10
CA ILE A 80 -11.17 -14.36 21.57
C ILE A 80 -11.03 -12.89 21.15
N ASN A 81 -9.86 -12.29 21.41
CA ASN A 81 -9.50 -11.01 20.85
C ASN A 81 -9.02 -11.19 19.39
N PRO A 82 -9.68 -10.58 18.38
CA PRO A 82 -9.28 -10.70 16.98
C PRO A 82 -7.84 -10.27 16.71
N HIS A 83 -7.30 -9.30 17.46
CA HIS A 83 -5.93 -8.82 17.31
C HIS A 83 -4.89 -9.87 17.71
N ASP A 84 -5.18 -10.65 18.74
CA ASP A 84 -4.26 -11.69 19.22
C ASP A 84 -4.36 -12.91 18.30
N LEU A 85 -5.58 -13.26 17.88
CA LEU A 85 -5.82 -14.31 16.89
C LEU A 85 -5.11 -14.03 15.56
N LEU A 86 -5.08 -12.77 15.10
CA LEU A 86 -4.39 -12.38 13.87
C LEU A 86 -2.90 -12.67 13.93
N LYS A 87 -2.28 -12.43 15.09
CA LYS A 87 -0.84 -12.64 15.28
C LYS A 87 -0.48 -14.13 15.33
N ILE A 88 -1.37 -14.97 15.85
CA ILE A 88 -1.09 -16.39 16.10
C ILE A 88 -1.51 -17.26 14.91
N LYS A 89 -2.79 -17.20 14.49
CA LYS A 89 -3.34 -18.06 13.42
C LYS A 89 -3.44 -17.36 12.05
N GLY A 90 -3.17 -16.06 11.98
CA GLY A 90 -3.20 -15.30 10.73
C GLY A 90 -4.60 -14.90 10.24
N ILE A 91 -4.63 -14.38 9.01
CA ILE A 91 -5.78 -13.66 8.43
C ILE A 91 -7.01 -14.56 8.27
N ARG A 92 -6.82 -15.76 7.72
CA ARG A 92 -7.92 -16.71 7.44
C ARG A 92 -8.64 -17.14 8.71
N ALA A 93 -7.89 -17.35 9.79
CA ALA A 93 -8.47 -17.72 11.08
C ALA A 93 -9.32 -16.59 11.66
N VAL A 94 -8.86 -15.34 11.56
CA VAL A 94 -9.63 -14.16 11.99
C VAL A 94 -10.88 -13.98 11.13
N GLN A 95 -10.79 -14.18 9.82
CA GLN A 95 -11.94 -14.11 8.92
C GLN A 95 -13.02 -15.13 9.32
N ASN A 96 -12.62 -16.38 9.49
CA ASN A 96 -13.53 -17.45 9.91
C ASN A 96 -14.12 -17.18 11.31
N TYR A 97 -13.31 -16.70 12.25
CA TYR A 97 -13.74 -16.35 13.60
C TYR A 97 -14.83 -15.27 13.58
N LEU A 98 -14.57 -14.14 12.90
CA LEU A 98 -15.52 -13.03 12.82
C LEU A 98 -16.80 -13.46 12.09
N LEU A 99 -16.67 -14.22 11.01
CA LEU A 99 -17.81 -14.75 10.27
C LEU A 99 -18.70 -15.61 11.18
N GLN A 100 -18.10 -16.59 11.87
CA GLN A 100 -18.83 -17.51 12.76
C GLN A 100 -19.48 -16.79 13.93
N GLU A 101 -18.77 -15.86 14.58
CA GLU A 101 -19.29 -15.14 15.74
C GLU A 101 -20.44 -14.19 15.39
N VAL A 102 -20.33 -13.45 14.28
CA VAL A 102 -21.43 -12.59 13.80
C VAL A 102 -22.63 -13.44 13.39
N GLN A 103 -22.38 -14.50 12.62
CA GLN A 103 -23.43 -15.39 12.14
C GLN A 103 -24.16 -16.10 13.29
N LYS A 104 -23.44 -16.50 14.34
CA LYS A 104 -24.02 -17.08 15.57
C LYS A 104 -25.00 -16.12 16.23
N VAL A 105 -24.69 -14.82 16.30
CA VAL A 105 -25.61 -13.83 16.90
C VAL A 105 -26.88 -13.68 16.06
N TYR A 106 -26.77 -13.59 14.74
CA TYR A 106 -27.94 -13.48 13.86
C TYR A 106 -28.81 -14.74 13.86
N ARG A 107 -28.19 -15.93 13.83
CA ARG A 107 -28.90 -17.21 13.93
C ARG A 107 -29.63 -17.35 15.26
N LEU A 108 -29.04 -16.92 16.37
CA LEU A 108 -29.70 -16.91 17.68
C LEU A 108 -30.93 -15.98 17.72
N GLN A 109 -30.97 -14.97 16.85
CA GLN A 109 -32.13 -14.07 16.67
C GLN A 109 -33.10 -14.55 15.58
N GLY A 110 -32.84 -15.69 14.95
CA GLY A 110 -33.67 -16.25 13.87
C GLY A 110 -33.58 -15.47 12.55
N VAL A 111 -32.51 -14.69 12.35
CA VAL A 111 -32.28 -13.92 11.12
C VAL A 111 -31.21 -14.62 10.29
N ASP A 112 -31.57 -15.00 9.06
CA ASP A 112 -30.65 -15.61 8.12
C ASP A 112 -29.96 -14.54 7.24
N ILE A 113 -28.63 -14.53 7.27
CA ILE A 113 -27.78 -13.65 6.45
C ILE A 113 -26.79 -14.52 5.69
N CYS A 114 -26.58 -14.21 4.40
CA CYS A 114 -25.56 -14.89 3.61
C CYS A 114 -24.15 -14.45 4.04
N ASP A 115 -23.27 -15.43 4.21
CA ASP A 115 -21.88 -15.25 4.66
C ASP A 115 -21.11 -14.23 3.81
N LYS A 116 -21.36 -14.18 2.49
CA LYS A 116 -20.77 -13.20 1.55
C LYS A 116 -20.86 -11.74 2.02
N HIS A 117 -21.94 -11.36 2.72
CA HIS A 117 -22.12 -9.99 3.17
C HIS A 117 -21.18 -9.66 4.34
N ILE A 118 -21.01 -10.62 5.25
CA ILE A 118 -20.12 -10.49 6.39
C ILE A 118 -18.66 -10.52 5.91
N GLU A 119 -18.33 -11.41 4.96
CA GLU A 119 -17.00 -11.48 4.34
C GLU A 119 -16.58 -10.16 3.70
N VAL A 120 -17.49 -9.49 2.99
CA VAL A 120 -17.20 -8.17 2.40
C VAL A 120 -16.83 -7.15 3.48
N ILE A 121 -17.52 -7.15 4.62
CA ILE A 121 -17.21 -6.24 5.74
C ILE A 121 -15.86 -6.60 6.35
N VAL A 122 -15.63 -7.89 6.64
CA VAL A 122 -14.38 -8.37 7.24
C VAL A 122 -13.18 -8.09 6.32
N ARG A 123 -13.35 -8.19 5.00
CA ARG A 123 -12.33 -7.78 4.02
C ARG A 123 -11.94 -6.32 4.20
N GLN A 124 -12.91 -5.43 4.42
CA GLN A 124 -12.63 -4.00 4.64
C GLN A 124 -11.90 -3.74 5.96
N MET A 125 -12.19 -4.54 7.00
CA MET A 125 -11.49 -4.45 8.30
C MET A 125 -10.02 -4.85 8.22
N LEU A 126 -9.66 -5.77 7.31
CA LEU A 126 -8.31 -6.30 7.14
C LEU A 126 -7.56 -5.65 5.97
N LYS A 127 -8.10 -4.58 5.37
CA LYS A 127 -7.54 -3.97 4.15
C LYS A 127 -6.18 -3.26 4.34
N LYS A 128 -5.72 -3.07 5.59
CA LYS A 128 -4.56 -2.22 5.90
C LYS A 128 -3.38 -3.01 6.47
N ILE A 129 -2.18 -2.60 6.06
CA ILE A 129 -0.89 -3.06 6.57
C ILE A 129 -0.23 -1.90 7.31
N ARG A 130 0.32 -2.17 8.49
CA ARG A 130 1.20 -1.25 9.20
C ARG A 130 2.63 -1.52 8.78
N ILE A 131 3.30 -0.49 8.27
CA ILE A 131 4.71 -0.58 7.89
C ILE A 131 5.57 -0.65 9.15
N GLU A 132 6.47 -1.62 9.22
CA GLU A 132 7.48 -1.74 10.27
C GLU A 132 8.80 -1.15 9.78
N ASN A 133 9.29 -1.65 8.64
CA ASN A 133 10.50 -1.17 7.99
C ASN A 133 10.17 -0.70 6.58
N SER A 134 10.56 0.51 6.24
CA SER A 134 10.26 1.10 4.92
C SER A 134 11.12 0.55 3.78
N GLY A 135 12.27 -0.06 4.07
CA GLY A 135 13.23 -0.44 3.02
C GLY A 135 13.55 0.77 2.13
N ASP A 136 13.50 0.56 0.82
CA ASP A 136 13.68 1.61 -0.20
C ASP A 136 12.35 2.19 -0.72
N THR A 137 11.21 1.85 -0.09
CA THR A 137 9.91 2.42 -0.47
C THR A 137 9.77 3.87 -0.01
N SER A 138 8.82 4.59 -0.60
CA SER A 138 8.38 5.90 -0.12
C SER A 138 7.49 5.83 1.13
N PHE A 139 7.28 4.65 1.73
CA PHE A 139 6.42 4.51 2.89
C PHE A 139 7.10 5.01 4.16
N LEU A 140 6.29 5.50 5.10
CA LEU A 140 6.79 5.91 6.42
C LEU A 140 6.60 4.77 7.42
N PRO A 141 7.59 4.51 8.31
CA PRO A 141 7.43 3.54 9.39
C PRO A 141 6.23 3.89 10.26
N GLY A 142 5.42 2.90 10.61
CA GLY A 142 4.19 3.07 11.38
C GLY A 142 2.97 3.55 10.59
N SER A 143 3.13 3.96 9.32
CA SER A 143 2.00 4.34 8.47
C SER A 143 1.11 3.15 8.13
N LEU A 144 -0.17 3.43 7.81
CA LEU A 144 -1.16 2.44 7.39
C LEU A 144 -1.38 2.54 5.88
N VAL A 145 -0.93 1.53 5.15
CA VAL A 145 -1.04 1.45 3.69
C VAL A 145 -2.06 0.38 3.31
N ASP A 146 -2.68 0.51 2.14
CA ASP A 146 -3.54 -0.55 1.61
C ASP A 146 -2.73 -1.79 1.27
N VAL A 147 -3.31 -2.98 1.48
CA VAL A 147 -2.64 -4.25 1.16
C VAL A 147 -2.24 -4.30 -0.32
N LEU A 148 -3.13 -3.86 -1.22
CA LEU A 148 -2.85 -3.90 -2.66
C LEU A 148 -1.74 -2.92 -3.05
N ASP A 149 -1.78 -1.69 -2.54
CA ASP A 149 -0.78 -0.67 -2.82
C ASP A 149 0.60 -1.10 -2.28
N PHE A 150 0.63 -1.77 -1.12
CA PHE A 150 1.85 -2.31 -0.52
C PHE A 150 2.43 -3.48 -1.33
N GLU A 151 1.59 -4.43 -1.76
CA GLU A 151 2.01 -5.58 -2.57
C GLU A 151 2.55 -5.14 -3.94
N GLU A 152 1.85 -4.21 -4.61
CA GLU A 152 2.26 -3.69 -5.92
C GLU A 152 3.62 -2.96 -5.84
N GLU A 153 3.81 -2.10 -4.83
CA GLU A 153 5.06 -1.36 -4.66
C GLU A 153 6.23 -2.29 -4.30
N ASN A 154 6.00 -3.28 -3.45
CA ASN A 154 7.03 -4.27 -3.11
C ASN A 154 7.39 -5.16 -4.29
N GLU A 155 6.42 -5.54 -5.12
CA GLU A 155 6.67 -6.29 -6.35
C GLU A 155 7.54 -5.48 -7.31
N ARG A 156 7.24 -4.18 -7.47
CA ARG A 156 8.02 -3.24 -8.29
C ARG A 156 9.48 -3.11 -7.81
N LEU A 157 9.70 -2.98 -6.51
CA LEU A 157 11.05 -2.89 -5.95
C LEU A 157 11.83 -4.20 -6.07
N THR A 158 11.16 -5.34 -5.89
CA THR A 158 11.76 -6.66 -6.04
C THR A 158 12.26 -6.87 -7.48
N GLN A 159 11.49 -6.41 -8.48
CA GLN A 159 11.91 -6.43 -9.89
C GLN A 159 13.13 -5.54 -10.16
N GLN A 160 13.31 -4.47 -9.38
CA GLN A 160 14.45 -3.55 -9.46
C GLN A 160 15.63 -3.99 -8.57
N ALA A 161 15.53 -5.15 -7.91
CA ALA A 161 16.52 -5.65 -6.94
C ALA A 161 16.81 -4.69 -5.77
N LEU A 162 15.81 -3.88 -5.39
CA LEU A 162 15.84 -2.99 -4.23
C LEU A 162 15.25 -3.68 -2.99
N VAL A 163 15.43 -3.08 -1.81
CA VAL A 163 14.94 -3.64 -0.55
C VAL A 163 13.43 -3.34 -0.39
N PRO A 164 12.56 -4.36 -0.36
CA PRO A 164 11.12 -4.16 -0.19
C PRO A 164 10.80 -3.68 1.23
N ALA A 165 9.63 -3.05 1.41
CA ALA A 165 9.14 -2.70 2.73
C ALA A 165 8.62 -3.94 3.47
N GLU A 166 8.82 -3.96 4.78
CA GLU A 166 8.25 -4.94 5.69
C GLU A 166 7.08 -4.32 6.45
N GLY A 167 5.99 -5.07 6.55
CA GLY A 167 4.80 -4.62 7.26
C GLY A 167 4.00 -5.77 7.84
N LYS A 168 3.26 -5.48 8.92
CA LYS A 168 2.34 -6.42 9.52
C LYS A 168 0.91 -6.01 9.22
N GLN A 169 0.10 -6.96 8.77
CA GLN A 169 -1.32 -6.70 8.56
C GLN A 169 -2.02 -6.41 9.87
N VAL A 170 -2.93 -5.45 9.85
CA VAL A 170 -3.67 -5.02 11.05
C VAL A 170 -5.16 -5.06 10.79
N ILE A 171 -5.90 -5.45 11.82
CA ILE A 171 -7.35 -5.35 11.82
C ILE A 171 -7.78 -4.00 12.37
N LEU A 172 -8.64 -3.31 11.63
CA LEU A 172 -9.25 -2.05 12.01
C LEU A 172 -10.76 -2.25 12.20
N GLY A 173 -11.34 -1.61 13.21
CA GLY A 173 -12.79 -1.49 13.32
C GLY A 173 -13.38 -0.74 12.14
N ILE A 174 -14.63 -1.02 11.77
CA ILE A 174 -15.27 -0.42 10.59
C ILE A 174 -15.25 1.11 10.60
N THR A 175 -15.41 1.75 11.77
CA THR A 175 -15.32 3.21 11.90
C THR A 175 -13.92 3.71 11.56
N LYS A 176 -12.89 3.05 12.11
CA LYS A 176 -11.49 3.44 11.84
C LYS A 176 -11.06 3.12 10.40
N ALA A 177 -11.53 2.00 9.84
CA ALA A 177 -11.29 1.63 8.45
C ALA A 177 -11.95 2.63 7.47
N ALA A 178 -13.14 3.15 7.81
CA ALA A 178 -13.84 4.16 7.01
C ALA A 178 -13.18 5.55 7.05
N LEU A 179 -12.47 5.88 8.13
CA LEU A 179 -11.65 7.10 8.22
C LEU A 179 -10.31 6.95 7.49
N ALA A 180 -9.77 5.74 7.44
CA ALA A 180 -8.48 5.43 6.80
C ALA A 180 -8.61 5.13 5.28
N THR A 181 -9.58 5.73 4.61
CA THR A 181 -9.75 5.59 3.15
C THR A 181 -8.80 6.51 2.38
N ASN A 182 -8.36 6.08 1.19
CA ASN A 182 -7.45 6.86 0.35
C ASN A 182 -8.09 8.20 -0.11
N SER A 183 -9.42 8.23 -0.26
CA SER A 183 -10.15 9.48 -0.53
C SER A 183 -10.41 10.25 0.76
N PHE A 184 -9.90 11.48 0.82
CA PHE A 184 -10.17 12.39 1.94
C PHE A 184 -11.60 12.97 1.85
N LEU A 185 -12.19 13.12 0.66
CA LEU A 185 -13.58 13.56 0.51
C LEU A 185 -14.56 12.52 1.08
N SER A 186 -14.31 11.25 0.79
CA SER A 186 -15.07 10.13 1.36
C SER A 186 -14.89 10.03 2.87
N ALA A 187 -13.65 10.13 3.38
CA ALA A 187 -13.37 10.10 4.81
C ALA A 187 -14.03 11.28 5.56
N ALA A 188 -13.90 12.51 5.05
CA ALA A 188 -14.50 13.71 5.64
C ALA A 188 -16.04 13.62 5.67
N SER A 189 -16.66 12.99 4.68
CA SER A 189 -18.12 12.79 4.67
C SER A 189 -18.63 11.83 5.75
N PHE A 190 -17.75 11.02 6.35
CA PHE A 190 -18.13 10.05 7.36
C PHE A 190 -18.12 10.67 8.76
N GLN A 191 -16.95 11.03 9.27
CA GLN A 191 -16.74 11.64 10.60
C GLN A 191 -15.43 12.47 10.61
N GLU A 192 -15.17 13.19 11.70
CA GLU A 192 -13.93 13.95 11.94
C GLU A 192 -13.55 14.94 10.81
N THR A 193 -14.55 15.59 10.18
CA THR A 193 -14.41 16.49 9.02
C THR A 193 -13.23 17.45 9.11
N THR A 194 -13.14 18.21 10.20
CA THR A 194 -12.09 19.21 10.41
C THR A 194 -10.70 18.58 10.37
N LYS A 195 -10.50 17.48 11.11
CA LYS A 195 -9.21 16.80 11.21
C LYS A 195 -8.79 16.21 9.86
N VAL A 196 -9.72 15.57 9.14
CA VAL A 196 -9.45 14.97 7.83
C VAL A 196 -9.06 16.04 6.79
N LEU A 197 -9.79 17.16 6.76
CA LEU A 197 -9.49 18.25 5.82
C LEU A 197 -8.19 18.99 6.14
N THR A 198 -7.90 19.22 7.42
CA THR A 198 -6.62 19.80 7.84
C THR A 198 -5.44 18.90 7.47
N ASP A 199 -5.54 17.60 7.74
CA ASP A 199 -4.51 16.63 7.36
C ASP A 199 -4.29 16.57 5.85
N ALA A 200 -5.38 16.58 5.07
CA ALA A 200 -5.31 16.62 3.61
C ALA A 200 -4.68 17.93 3.09
N ALA A 201 -4.98 19.07 3.71
CA ALA A 201 -4.42 20.37 3.33
C ALA A 201 -2.92 20.47 3.65
N ILE A 202 -2.49 20.01 4.83
CA ILE A 202 -1.08 19.99 5.23
C ILE A 202 -0.24 19.15 4.25
N HIS A 203 -0.76 17.99 3.84
CA HIS A 203 -0.07 17.07 2.94
C HIS A 203 -0.32 17.37 1.45
N GLY A 204 -1.13 18.37 1.11
CA GLY A 204 -1.51 18.66 -0.28
C GLY A 204 -2.13 17.48 -1.03
N ARG A 205 -2.95 16.66 -0.36
CA ARG A 205 -3.48 15.41 -0.95
C ARG A 205 -4.40 15.68 -2.13
N VAL A 206 -4.27 14.85 -3.16
CA VAL A 206 -5.14 14.87 -4.35
C VAL A 206 -6.07 13.66 -4.31
N ASP A 207 -7.38 13.88 -4.49
CA ASP A 207 -8.37 12.81 -4.50
C ASP A 207 -8.61 12.30 -5.94
N PRO A 208 -8.40 11.01 -6.21
CA PRO A 208 -8.57 10.46 -7.56
C PRO A 208 -10.03 10.21 -7.96
N LEU A 209 -11.00 10.37 -7.06
CA LEU A 209 -12.44 10.23 -7.33
C LEU A 209 -12.84 8.84 -7.87
N ILE A 210 -12.23 7.78 -7.34
CA ILE A 210 -12.48 6.39 -7.77
C ILE A 210 -13.68 5.79 -7.02
N GLY A 211 -14.03 6.35 -5.86
CA GLY A 211 -15.07 5.85 -4.98
C GLY A 211 -16.48 6.29 -5.36
N LEU A 212 -17.47 5.69 -4.70
CA LEU A 212 -18.88 6.04 -4.91
C LEU A 212 -19.22 7.39 -4.28
N LYS A 213 -18.79 7.63 -3.04
CA LYS A 213 -19.17 8.83 -2.27
C LYS A 213 -18.59 10.10 -2.86
N GLU A 214 -17.32 10.11 -3.26
CA GLU A 214 -16.69 11.27 -3.89
C GLU A 214 -17.47 11.73 -5.14
N ASN A 215 -17.82 10.78 -6.01
CA ASN A 215 -18.55 11.07 -7.24
C ASN A 215 -19.97 11.60 -6.96
N VAL A 216 -20.64 11.07 -5.93
CA VAL A 216 -21.94 11.60 -5.49
C VAL A 216 -21.81 13.04 -4.99
N ILE A 217 -20.81 13.35 -4.16
CA ILE A 217 -20.59 14.69 -3.60
C ILE A 217 -20.36 15.72 -4.72
N ILE A 218 -19.60 15.34 -5.75
CA ILE A 218 -19.26 16.23 -6.87
C ILE A 218 -20.38 16.27 -7.94
N GLY A 219 -21.35 15.35 -7.89
CA GLY A 219 -22.43 15.25 -8.89
C GLY A 219 -22.01 14.56 -10.19
N LYS A 220 -20.94 13.75 -10.17
CA LYS A 220 -20.52 12.89 -11.29
C LYS A 220 -21.22 11.54 -11.23
N LEU A 221 -21.26 10.83 -12.37
CA LEU A 221 -21.76 9.46 -12.40
C LEU A 221 -20.88 8.54 -11.56
N ILE A 222 -21.52 7.79 -10.66
CA ILE A 222 -20.84 6.82 -9.81
C ILE A 222 -20.22 5.69 -10.64
N PRO A 223 -19.06 5.15 -10.25
CA PRO A 223 -18.41 4.00 -10.90
C PRO A 223 -19.08 2.67 -10.51
N ALA A 224 -20.41 2.59 -10.59
CA ALA A 224 -21.18 1.38 -10.35
C ALA A 224 -22.38 1.30 -11.31
N GLY A 225 -22.85 0.08 -11.57
CA GLY A 225 -24.02 -0.16 -12.42
C GLY A 225 -23.89 0.46 -13.81
N THR A 226 -24.83 1.36 -14.16
CA THR A 226 -24.85 2.05 -15.46
C THR A 226 -23.67 3.01 -15.66
N GLY A 227 -23.10 3.55 -14.57
CA GLY A 227 -21.95 4.46 -14.65
C GLY A 227 -20.63 3.77 -15.01
N MET A 228 -20.49 2.47 -14.75
CA MET A 228 -19.29 1.68 -15.09
C MET A 228 -18.97 1.67 -16.59
N LYS A 229 -19.98 1.82 -17.46
CA LYS A 229 -19.76 1.86 -18.92
C LYS A 229 -18.82 2.98 -19.33
N ARG A 230 -18.89 4.16 -18.68
CA ARG A 230 -18.00 5.28 -18.99
C ARG A 230 -16.58 4.98 -18.53
N TYR A 231 -16.40 4.54 -17.28
CA TYR A 231 -15.07 4.20 -16.74
C TYR A 231 -14.38 3.06 -17.50
N ARG A 232 -15.11 2.01 -17.92
CA ARG A 232 -14.55 0.91 -18.72
C ARG A 232 -14.23 1.28 -20.18
N THR A 233 -14.87 2.32 -20.71
CA THR A 233 -14.70 2.73 -22.12
C THR A 233 -13.68 3.86 -22.28
N THR A 234 -13.25 4.48 -21.18
CA THR A 234 -12.16 5.45 -21.19
C THR A 234 -10.87 4.77 -21.62
N ARG A 235 -10.45 5.01 -22.87
CA ARG A 235 -9.17 4.58 -23.39
C ARG A 235 -8.16 5.71 -23.21
N LEU A 236 -6.97 5.39 -22.72
CA LEU A 236 -5.86 6.34 -22.69
C LEU A 236 -5.43 6.63 -24.13
N SER A 237 -5.14 7.89 -24.46
CA SER A 237 -4.66 8.31 -25.79
C SER A 237 -3.40 7.55 -26.24
N THR A 238 -2.65 7.00 -25.29
CA THR A 238 -1.50 6.12 -25.53
C THR A 238 -1.86 4.86 -26.32
N ASP A 239 -3.08 4.32 -26.18
CA ASP A 239 -3.54 3.16 -26.97
C ASP A 239 -3.52 3.43 -28.47
N ALA A 240 -3.81 4.68 -28.89
CA ALA A 240 -3.80 5.05 -30.29
C ALA A 240 -2.36 5.11 -30.83
N ARG A 241 -1.41 5.64 -30.04
CA ARG A 241 0.02 5.63 -30.37
C ARG A 241 0.60 4.21 -30.38
N VAL A 242 0.25 3.37 -29.41
CA VAL A 242 0.72 1.98 -29.31
C VAL A 242 0.18 1.14 -30.46
N ARG A 243 -1.11 1.29 -30.84
CA ARG A 243 -1.66 0.61 -32.03
C ARG A 243 -1.09 1.14 -33.34
N ALA A 244 -0.85 2.44 -33.45
CA ALA A 244 -0.19 3.01 -34.63
C ALA A 244 1.25 2.51 -34.76
N ASN A 245 1.98 2.36 -33.65
CA ASN A 245 3.33 1.80 -33.64
C ASN A 245 3.32 0.28 -33.91
N ALA A 246 2.33 -0.46 -33.42
CA ALA A 246 2.15 -1.87 -33.73
C ALA A 246 1.83 -2.09 -35.22
N ALA A 247 0.93 -1.30 -35.80
CA ALA A 247 0.61 -1.36 -37.23
C ALA A 247 1.81 -0.98 -38.12
N LYS A 248 2.63 -0.01 -37.70
CA LYS A 248 3.89 0.33 -38.40
C LYS A 248 4.92 -0.80 -38.31
N ARG A 249 4.96 -1.55 -37.21
CA ARG A 249 5.83 -2.73 -37.05
C ARG A 249 5.38 -3.88 -37.95
N GLU A 250 4.08 -4.18 -37.98
CA GLU A 250 3.50 -5.19 -38.87
C GLU A 250 3.74 -4.88 -40.36
N GLN A 251 3.60 -3.62 -40.77
CA GLN A 251 3.91 -3.19 -42.15
C GLN A 251 5.40 -3.27 -42.50
N ASN A 252 6.29 -3.05 -41.53
CA ASN A 252 7.73 -3.19 -41.74
C ASN A 252 8.15 -4.67 -41.83
N ASP A 253 7.49 -5.55 -41.07
CA ASP A 253 7.73 -7.00 -41.11
C ASP A 253 7.19 -7.64 -42.42
N GLU A 254 6.07 -7.15 -42.97
CA GLU A 254 5.54 -7.61 -44.27
C GLU A 254 6.42 -7.18 -45.46
N ASN A 255 7.08 -6.02 -45.37
CA ASN A 255 7.96 -5.51 -46.42
C ASN A 255 9.38 -6.07 -46.37
N ASN A 256 9.75 -6.78 -45.30
CA ASN A 256 11.07 -7.38 -45.15
C ASN A 256 11.04 -8.88 -45.53
N GLN A 257 10.79 -9.16 -46.81
CA GLN A 257 10.99 -10.50 -47.34
C GLN A 257 12.51 -10.78 -47.39
N PRO A 258 12.99 -11.92 -46.85
CA PRO A 258 14.39 -12.27 -46.97
C PRO A 258 14.73 -12.48 -48.45
N LEU A 259 15.69 -11.72 -48.95
CA LEU A 259 16.23 -11.83 -50.31
C LEU A 259 16.58 -13.29 -50.62
N THR A 260 16.19 -13.74 -51.81
CA THR A 260 16.50 -15.10 -52.26
C THR A 260 18.00 -15.27 -52.49
N LYS A 261 18.50 -16.51 -52.40
CA LYS A 261 19.94 -16.81 -52.64
C LYS A 261 20.43 -16.36 -54.02
N GLU A 262 19.52 -16.26 -55.01
CA GLU A 262 19.82 -15.81 -56.36
C GLU A 262 19.95 -14.27 -56.46
N GLU A 263 19.17 -13.52 -55.67
CA GLU A 263 19.27 -12.06 -55.56
C GLU A 263 20.51 -11.63 -54.77
N ILE A 264 20.89 -12.38 -53.74
CA ILE A 264 22.15 -12.17 -53.02
C ILE A 264 23.34 -12.45 -53.93
N ALA A 265 23.27 -13.49 -54.78
CA ALA A 265 24.34 -13.83 -55.72
C ALA A 265 24.51 -12.78 -56.84
N SER A 266 23.42 -12.17 -57.30
CA SER A 266 23.47 -11.11 -58.34
C SER A 266 24.02 -9.79 -57.81
N MET A 267 23.75 -9.46 -56.55
CA MET A 267 24.32 -8.29 -55.87
C MET A 267 25.81 -8.42 -55.56
N VAL A 268 26.29 -9.63 -55.23
CA VAL A 268 27.72 -9.89 -55.02
C VAL A 268 28.50 -9.92 -56.34
N ALA A 269 27.88 -10.36 -57.44
CA ALA A 269 28.50 -10.37 -58.76
C ALA A 269 28.71 -8.97 -59.37
N SER A 270 27.89 -7.99 -58.99
CA SER A 270 27.98 -6.60 -59.51
C SER A 270 28.93 -5.70 -58.73
N GLN A 271 29.47 -6.14 -57.58
CA GLN A 271 30.34 -5.34 -56.70
C GLN A 271 31.85 -5.56 -56.89
N ASN A 272 32.28 -6.49 -57.76
CA ASN A 272 33.71 -6.66 -58.06
C ASN A 272 34.22 -5.68 -59.12
N ALA A 273 34.21 -4.37 -58.84
CA ALA A 273 35.07 -3.39 -59.51
C ALA A 273 34.96 -1.98 -58.90
N VAL A 274 35.56 -1.73 -57.73
CA VAL A 274 36.11 -0.39 -57.44
C VAL A 274 37.37 -0.54 -56.56
N PRO A 275 38.53 0.01 -56.95
CA PRO A 275 39.74 0.04 -56.12
C PRO A 275 39.57 0.93 -54.88
N TYR A 276 40.26 0.58 -53.81
CA TYR A 276 40.33 1.36 -52.56
C TYR A 276 41.23 2.59 -52.79
N GLU A 277 40.68 3.80 -52.64
CA GLU A 277 41.46 5.04 -52.48
C GLU A 277 41.39 5.48 -51.01
N GLU A 278 42.54 5.83 -50.42
CA GLU A 278 42.61 6.35 -49.05
C GLU A 278 41.90 7.72 -48.98
N PRO A 279 41.10 8.00 -47.93
CA PRO A 279 40.41 9.28 -47.84
C PRO A 279 41.39 10.39 -47.45
N GLU A 280 41.50 11.41 -48.30
CA GLU A 280 42.10 12.69 -47.92
C GLU A 280 41.22 13.42 -46.90
N THR A 281 41.90 14.02 -45.93
CA THR A 281 41.34 14.85 -44.87
C THR A 281 40.68 16.11 -45.44
N GLY A 282 39.36 16.25 -45.28
CA GLY A 282 38.63 17.47 -45.59
C GLY A 282 37.31 17.52 -44.85
N PHE A 283 37.30 18.12 -43.66
CA PHE A 283 36.07 18.52 -42.99
C PHE A 283 35.59 19.84 -43.62
N GLU A 284 34.51 19.81 -44.39
CA GLU A 284 33.68 20.99 -44.62
C GLU A 284 32.38 20.82 -43.83
N GLN A 285 32.11 21.77 -42.94
CA GLN A 285 30.86 21.88 -42.21
C GLN A 285 29.76 22.36 -43.18
N SER A 286 28.70 21.57 -43.34
CA SER A 286 27.45 22.05 -43.91
C SER A 286 26.39 22.09 -42.81
N GLU A 287 25.98 23.30 -42.45
CA GLU A 287 24.91 23.60 -41.50
C GLU A 287 23.57 23.02 -42.01
N GLY A 288 22.91 22.23 -41.16
CA GLY A 288 21.56 21.72 -41.38
C GLY A 288 20.50 22.63 -40.75
N PRO A 289 19.20 22.42 -41.05
CA PRO A 289 18.11 23.37 -40.78
C PRO A 289 17.61 23.30 -39.32
N GLU A 290 18.53 23.22 -38.36
CA GLU A 290 18.19 23.21 -36.92
C GLU A 290 18.18 24.62 -36.32
N ASP A 291 18.76 25.62 -36.98
CA ASP A 291 18.81 27.00 -36.48
C ASP A 291 17.51 27.81 -36.71
N SER A 292 16.67 27.43 -37.66
CA SER A 292 15.45 28.20 -37.97
C SER A 292 14.27 27.92 -37.02
N LEU A 293 14.28 26.80 -36.30
CA LEU A 293 13.21 26.41 -35.36
C LEU A 293 13.44 26.93 -33.94
N PHE A 294 14.67 27.36 -33.63
CA PHE A 294 15.06 27.85 -32.31
C PHE A 294 14.97 29.38 -32.18
N GLU A 295 15.00 30.14 -33.29
CA GLU A 295 14.74 31.58 -33.29
C GLU A 295 13.24 31.92 -33.17
N GLU A 296 12.36 31.14 -33.81
CA GLU A 296 10.90 31.32 -33.72
C GLU A 296 10.39 31.15 -32.26
N PHE A 297 11.07 30.34 -31.46
CA PHE A 297 10.72 30.07 -30.07
C PHE A 297 11.17 31.15 -29.08
N LYS A 298 12.18 31.97 -29.43
CA LYS A 298 12.70 33.06 -28.59
C LYS A 298 11.82 34.32 -28.65
N GLU A 299 11.29 34.65 -29.84
CA GLU A 299 10.42 35.81 -30.03
C GLU A 299 9.05 35.65 -29.34
N GLU A 300 8.53 34.43 -29.20
CA GLU A 300 7.20 34.19 -28.64
C GLU A 300 7.17 34.19 -27.09
N PHE A 301 8.27 33.85 -26.42
CA PHE A 301 8.29 33.67 -24.96
C PHE A 301 9.25 34.59 -24.17
N GLY A 302 10.09 35.38 -24.83
CA GLY A 302 10.94 36.38 -24.14
C GLY A 302 11.86 35.77 -23.08
N ILE A 303 12.43 34.59 -23.37
CA ILE A 303 13.36 33.88 -22.49
C ILE A 303 14.74 33.91 -23.15
N ASP A 304 15.69 34.63 -22.55
CA ASP A 304 17.09 34.59 -22.98
C ASP A 304 17.71 33.22 -22.62
N ALA A 305 18.43 32.63 -23.58
CA ALA A 305 19.14 31.38 -23.37
C ALA A 305 20.33 31.58 -22.41
N PRO A 306 20.65 30.60 -21.54
CA PRO A 306 21.88 30.66 -20.75
C PRO A 306 23.09 30.64 -21.69
N GLY A 307 24.00 31.59 -21.49
CA GLY A 307 25.20 31.78 -22.30
C GLY A 307 26.08 30.53 -22.37
N SER A 308 26.80 30.39 -23.49
CA SER A 308 27.70 29.27 -23.76
C SER A 308 28.79 29.09 -22.69
N PRO A 309 29.40 27.89 -22.55
CA PRO A 309 30.32 27.55 -21.45
C PRO A 309 31.67 28.30 -21.45
N ALA A 310 31.85 29.31 -22.31
CA ALA A 310 33.11 30.03 -22.49
C ALA A 310 33.16 31.40 -21.78
N GLU A 311 32.11 31.81 -21.06
CA GLU A 311 32.06 33.09 -20.32
C GLU A 311 32.08 32.92 -18.79
N GLN A 312 32.32 31.71 -18.27
CA GLN A 312 32.49 31.45 -16.82
C GLN A 312 33.95 31.50 -16.37
N GLU A 313 34.73 32.48 -16.82
CA GLU A 313 36.01 32.79 -16.18
C GLU A 313 36.27 34.30 -16.22
N LYS A 314 35.55 35.04 -15.38
CA LYS A 314 36.01 36.24 -14.69
C LYS A 314 34.89 36.80 -13.83
N GLU A 315 35.27 37.26 -12.63
CA GLU A 315 34.45 38.06 -11.70
C GLU A 315 33.40 37.22 -10.94
N THR A 316 33.41 37.07 -9.61
CA THR A 316 33.94 37.93 -8.53
C THR A 316 34.28 37.11 -7.27
N SER A 317 35.32 37.63 -6.63
CA SER A 317 35.78 37.45 -5.26
C SER A 317 34.71 37.21 -4.19
N LEU A 318 35.06 36.31 -3.26
CA LEU A 318 34.61 36.36 -1.87
C LEU A 318 34.75 37.79 -1.34
N ASP A 319 33.68 38.34 -0.78
CA ASP A 319 33.62 39.05 0.51
C ASP A 319 32.20 39.59 0.71
N ASP A 320 31.76 39.59 1.98
CA ASP A 320 30.56 40.27 2.51
C ASP A 320 29.16 39.62 2.29
N VAL A 321 28.87 38.58 3.10
CA VAL A 321 27.50 38.41 3.64
C VAL A 321 27.59 38.35 5.16
N ASP A 322 27.20 39.46 5.77
CA ASP A 322 27.19 39.75 7.20
C ASP A 322 26.15 38.88 7.92
N LEU A 323 26.63 37.88 8.66
CA LEU A 323 25.85 37.06 9.59
C LEU A 323 25.80 37.75 10.95
N SER A 324 24.98 38.80 11.07
CA SER A 324 24.57 39.33 12.37
C SER A 324 23.07 39.62 12.40
N GLY A 325 22.32 38.63 12.84
CA GLY A 325 20.87 38.70 13.08
C GLY A 325 20.51 37.67 14.13
N SER A 326 20.89 37.95 15.37
CA SER A 326 20.61 37.15 16.55
C SER A 326 19.12 37.22 16.91
N ASP A 327 18.32 36.25 16.47
CA ASP A 327 17.01 36.00 17.07
C ASP A 327 17.20 35.10 18.30
N VAL A 328 17.24 35.77 19.44
CA VAL A 328 17.28 35.20 20.78
C VAL A 328 15.94 34.52 21.05
N LEU A 329 15.98 33.21 21.24
CA LEU A 329 14.88 32.42 21.82
C LEU A 329 14.68 32.81 23.28
N GLU A 330 13.55 33.45 23.60
CA GLU A 330 13.09 33.57 24.98
C GLU A 330 12.31 32.30 25.41
N PRO A 331 12.59 31.73 26.60
CA PRO A 331 11.88 30.56 27.10
C PRO A 331 10.57 30.96 27.81
N VAL A 332 9.46 30.30 27.44
CA VAL A 332 8.16 30.43 28.14
C VAL A 332 8.09 29.37 29.27
N PRO A 333 7.68 29.74 30.50
CA PRO A 333 7.82 28.92 31.70
C PRO A 333 6.77 27.82 31.86
N GLU A 334 7.18 26.77 32.57
CA GLU A 334 6.37 25.65 33.08
C GLU A 334 5.23 26.15 33.97
N SER A 335 3.98 25.74 33.67
CA SER A 335 2.85 25.88 34.57
C SER A 335 2.50 24.54 35.22
N GLU A 336 2.86 24.49 36.49
CA GLU A 336 2.36 23.73 37.64
C GLU A 336 1.20 22.73 37.45
N GLU A 337 1.45 21.56 38.04
CA GLU A 337 0.47 20.62 38.58
C GLU A 337 -0.49 21.31 39.55
N GLU A 338 -1.81 21.07 39.43
CA GLU A 338 -2.66 20.95 40.62
C GLU A 338 -3.91 20.07 40.35
N LYS A 339 -3.99 18.98 41.12
CA LYS A 339 -5.14 18.28 41.74
C LYS A 339 -6.36 17.87 40.93
#